data_AF-A0A3A4ZIT2-F1
#
_entry.id   AF-A0A3A4ZIT2-F1
#
_cell.length_a   1.000
_cell.length_b   1.000
_cell.length_c   1.000
_cell.angle_alpha   90.00
_cell.angle_beta   90.00
_cell.angle_gamma   90.00
#
_symmetry.space_group_name_H-M   'P 1'
#
loop_
_entity.id
_entity.type
_entity.pdbx_description
1 polymer ?
#
loop_
_entity_poly.entity_id
_entity_poly.type
_entity_poly.pdbx_seq_one_letter_code
_entity_poly.pdbx_strand_id
1 'polypeptide(L)'
;MEGEERRLTEMEFVARAIKRLRKPPYKGIHSVYSGFNKAFRDYFDINPVEATTRLAGEGKIVTRPVRGGVMIYLPEDAPPERESRNVLDKILAEE
;
A
#
# COMPACT_ATOMS: atom_id res chain seq x y z
N MET A 1 21.08 13.20 -25.49
CA MET A 1 20.13 14.06 -24.75
C MET A 1 19.87 13.36 -23.43
N GLU A 2 20.54 13.82 -22.38
CA GLU A 2 20.29 13.35 -21.02
C GLU A 2 18.89 13.81 -20.63
N GLY A 3 18.03 12.83 -20.34
CA GLY A 3 16.60 13.06 -20.16
C GLY A 3 16.34 13.99 -18.99
N GLU A 4 15.50 14.99 -19.22
CA GLU A 4 14.93 15.81 -18.16
C GLU A 4 14.38 14.90 -17.06
N GLU A 5 14.86 15.07 -15.83
CA GLU A 5 14.39 14.31 -14.66
C GLU A 5 12.94 14.68 -14.36
N ARG A 6 12.00 14.07 -15.07
CA ARG A 6 10.57 14.20 -14.77
C ARG A 6 10.34 13.73 -13.33
N ARG A 7 9.62 14.53 -12.54
CA ARG A 7 9.16 14.10 -11.21
C ARG A 7 8.30 12.86 -11.35
N LEU A 8 8.44 11.95 -10.38
CA LEU A 8 7.61 10.76 -10.32
C LEU A 8 6.17 11.16 -10.04
N THR A 9 5.24 10.48 -10.72
CA THR A 9 3.86 10.43 -10.25
C THR A 9 3.79 9.67 -8.93
N GLU A 10 2.72 9.87 -8.15
CA GLU A 10 2.51 9.13 -6.90
C GLU A 10 2.55 7.62 -7.10
N MET A 11 1.95 7.12 -8.18
CA MET A 11 1.92 5.69 -8.48
C MET A 11 3.32 5.14 -8.81
N GLU A 12 4.10 5.87 -9.63
CA GLU A 12 5.49 5.49 -9.92
C GLU A 12 6.34 5.49 -8.64
N PHE A 13 6.13 6.47 -7.76
CA PHE A 13 6.80 6.54 -6.47
C PHE A 13 6.45 5.34 -5.59
N VAL A 14 5.16 5.00 -5.45
CA VAL A 14 4.70 3.87 -4.64
C VAL A 14 5.25 2.55 -5.19
N ALA A 15 5.15 2.32 -6.50
CA ALA A 15 5.68 1.10 -7.12
C ALA A 15 7.20 0.97 -6.92
N ARG A 16 7.94 2.07 -7.05
CA ARG A 16 9.38 2.11 -6.82
C ARG A 16 9.72 1.86 -5.35
N ALA A 17 8.98 2.44 -4.42
CA ALA A 17 9.15 2.24 -3.00
C ALA A 17 8.92 0.77 -2.61
N ILE A 18 7.85 0.14 -3.09
CA ILE A 18 7.58 -1.29 -2.83
C ILE A 18 8.76 -2.14 -3.32
N LYS A 19 9.20 -1.95 -4.57
CA LYS A 19 10.28 -2.75 -5.16
C LYS A 19 11.62 -2.56 -4.44
N ARG A 20 11.93 -1.35 -3.98
CA ARG A 20 13.22 -1.03 -3.33
C ARG A 20 13.26 -1.31 -1.83
N LEU A 21 12.13 -1.18 -1.13
CA LEU A 21 12.09 -1.23 0.33
C LEU A 21 11.52 -2.56 0.87
N ARG A 22 10.86 -3.37 0.03
CA ARG A 22 10.41 -4.70 0.45
C ARG A 22 11.60 -5.59 0.80
N LYS A 23 11.40 -6.42 1.81
CA LYS A 23 12.39 -7.42 2.25
C LYS A 23 11.79 -8.81 2.05
N PRO A 24 12.49 -9.77 1.40
CA PRO A 24 11.99 -11.15 1.31
C PRO A 24 11.67 -11.73 2.69
N PRO A 25 10.63 -12.57 2.81
CA PRO A 25 9.71 -13.04 1.77
C PRO A 25 8.51 -12.10 1.49
N TYR A 26 8.49 -10.90 2.09
CA TYR A 26 7.35 -9.99 1.99
C TYR A 26 7.27 -9.34 0.61
N LYS A 27 6.07 -9.39 0.00
CA LYS A 27 5.81 -8.81 -1.33
C LYS A 27 5.47 -7.32 -1.31
N GLY A 28 5.11 -6.79 -0.13
CA GLY A 28 4.75 -5.37 0.08
C GLY A 28 5.60 -4.71 1.16
N ILE A 29 5.23 -3.48 1.53
CA ILE A 29 5.94 -2.67 2.53
C ILE A 29 4.98 -2.12 3.59
N HIS A 30 5.45 -1.97 4.82
CA HIS A 30 4.69 -1.27 5.86
C HIS A 30 4.85 0.25 5.69
N SER A 31 3.75 0.98 5.56
CA SER A 31 3.69 2.45 5.39
C SER A 31 4.61 3.24 6.34
N VAL A 32 4.57 2.92 7.64
CA VAL A 32 5.44 3.55 8.66
C VAL A 32 6.84 2.92 8.72
N TYR A 33 6.96 1.63 9.05
CA TYR A 33 8.26 1.00 9.32
C TYR A 33 9.23 0.92 8.14
N SER A 34 8.73 1.01 6.90
CA SER A 34 9.61 1.11 5.72
C SER A 34 10.18 2.52 5.51
N GLY A 35 9.72 3.52 6.27
CA GLY A 35 10.01 4.93 6.04
C GLY A 35 9.21 5.57 4.90
N PHE A 36 8.34 4.81 4.23
CA PHE A 36 7.53 5.28 3.09
C PHE A 36 6.77 6.56 3.39
N ASN A 37 6.03 6.64 4.50
CA ASN A 37 5.25 7.83 4.84
C ASN A 37 6.09 9.09 5.01
N LYS A 38 7.32 8.97 5.51
CA LYS A 38 8.23 10.12 5.63
C LYS A 38 8.73 10.52 4.24
N ALA A 39 9.27 9.56 3.50
CA ALA A 39 9.81 9.81 2.16
C ALA A 39 8.76 10.38 1.18
N PHE A 40 7.52 9.92 1.27
CA PHE A 40 6.43 10.39 0.43
C PHE A 40 6.06 11.85 0.75
N ARG A 41 5.96 12.20 2.03
CA ARG A 41 5.75 13.59 2.48
C ARG A 41 6.89 14.49 2.01
N ASP A 42 8.13 14.07 2.22
CA ASP A 42 9.31 14.84 1.83
C ASP A 42 9.36 15.08 0.30
N TYR A 43 8.83 14.15 -0.52
CA TYR A 43 8.85 14.26 -1.98
C TYR A 43 7.69 15.06 -2.57
N PHE A 44 6.48 14.86 -2.05
CA PHE A 44 5.24 15.43 -2.63
C PHE A 44 4.64 16.57 -1.82
N ASP A 45 5.05 16.77 -0.56
CA ASP A 45 4.44 17.70 0.39
C ASP A 45 2.93 17.49 0.60
N ILE A 46 2.49 16.23 0.54
CA ILE A 46 1.09 15.84 0.75
C ILE A 46 0.97 14.70 1.76
N ASN A 47 -0.23 14.53 2.31
CA ASN A 47 -0.55 13.43 3.22
C ASN A 47 -0.51 12.06 2.49
N PRO A 48 0.40 11.14 2.89
CA PRO A 48 0.54 9.85 2.22
C PRO A 48 -0.69 8.95 2.45
N VAL A 49 -1.44 9.16 3.52
CA VAL A 49 -2.67 8.39 3.79
C VAL A 49 -3.71 8.71 2.72
N GLU A 50 -3.97 9.99 2.44
CA GLU A 50 -4.94 10.40 1.42
C GLU A 50 -4.56 9.89 0.03
N ALA A 51 -3.29 10.03 -0.36
CA ALA A 51 -2.79 9.56 -1.65
C ALA A 51 -2.92 8.03 -1.78
N THR A 52 -2.50 7.27 -0.75
CA THR A 52 -2.57 5.80 -0.80
C THR A 52 -4.00 5.28 -0.72
N THR A 53 -4.88 5.92 0.06
CA THR A 53 -6.31 5.58 0.09
C THR A 53 -6.95 5.81 -1.28
N ARG A 54 -6.66 6.94 -1.94
CA ARG A 54 -7.19 7.21 -3.28
C ARG A 54 -6.67 6.19 -4.31
N LEU A 55 -5.36 5.94 -4.34
CA LEU A 55 -4.78 4.95 -5.26
C LEU A 55 -5.32 3.53 -5.02
N ALA A 56 -5.61 3.17 -3.77
CA ALA A 56 -6.25 1.90 -3.44
C ALA A 56 -7.70 1.84 -3.91
N GLY A 57 -8.47 2.93 -3.76
CA GLY A 57 -9.83 3.04 -4.29
C GLY A 57 -9.88 2.99 -5.82
N GLU A 58 -8.82 3.45 -6.49
CA GLU A 58 -8.63 3.32 -7.95
C GLU A 58 -8.14 1.93 -8.38
N GLY A 59 -7.90 1.00 -7.43
CA GLY A 59 -7.38 -0.35 -7.71
C GLY A 59 -5.92 -0.41 -8.17
N LYS A 60 -5.18 0.71 -8.10
CA LYS A 60 -3.78 0.81 -8.55
C LYS A 60 -2.79 0.20 -7.55
N ILE A 61 -3.18 0.12 -6.29
CA ILE A 61 -2.45 -0.56 -5.20
C ILE A 61 -3.44 -1.28 -4.30
N VAL A 62 -2.93 -2.16 -3.45
CA VAL A 62 -3.72 -2.78 -2.38
C VAL A 62 -3.16 -2.35 -1.04
N THR A 63 -4.02 -1.87 -0.14
CA THR A 63 -3.69 -1.57 1.25
C THR A 63 -4.36 -2.56 2.19
N ARG A 64 -3.62 -3.13 3.14
CA ARG A 64 -4.18 -3.96 4.21
C ARG A 64 -3.89 -3.35 5.58
N PRO A 65 -4.90 -3.12 6.43
CA PRO A 65 -4.68 -2.60 7.77
C PRO A 65 -3.85 -3.59 8.59
N VAL A 66 -2.89 -3.07 9.33
CA VAL A 66 -2.04 -3.81 10.26
C VAL A 66 -1.80 -2.95 11.51
N ARG A 67 -1.17 -3.54 12.54
CA ARG A 67 -0.86 -2.79 13.77
C ARG A 67 0.08 -1.61 13.47
N GLY A 68 -0.41 -0.39 13.69
CA GLY A 68 0.38 0.84 13.54
C GLY A 68 0.47 1.39 12.12
N GLY A 69 -0.36 0.91 11.18
CA GLY A 69 -0.44 1.47 9.83
C GLY A 69 -1.10 0.53 8.84
N VAL A 70 -0.68 0.64 7.58
CA VAL A 70 -1.08 -0.27 6.50
C VAL A 70 0.12 -0.94 5.85
N MET A 71 -0.07 -2.17 5.39
CA MET A 71 0.77 -2.80 4.39
C MET A 71 0.31 -2.35 3.00
N ILE A 72 1.27 -2.00 2.15
CA ILE A 72 1.05 -1.52 0.79
C ILE A 72 1.64 -2.54 -0.18
N TYR A 73 0.86 -2.95 -1.17
CA TYR A 73 1.21 -3.93 -2.19
C TYR A 73 0.90 -3.41 -3.60
N LEU A 74 1.61 -3.95 -4.59
CA LEU A 74 1.12 -3.93 -5.96
C LEU A 74 -0.05 -4.93 -6.07
N PRO A 75 -1.05 -4.67 -6.92
CA PRO A 75 -2.24 -5.53 -7.04
C PRO A 75 -1.90 -7.00 -7.30
N GLU A 76 -0.93 -7.27 -8.17
CA GLU A 76 -0.48 -8.62 -8.55
C GLU A 76 0.27 -9.36 -7.43
N ASP A 77 0.79 -8.63 -6.46
CA ASP A 77 1.64 -9.13 -5.37
C ASP A 77 0.89 -9.22 -4.03
N ALA A 78 -0.35 -8.71 -3.98
CA ALA A 78 -1.16 -8.71 -2.78
C ALA A 78 -1.53 -10.15 -2.38
N PRO A 79 -1.44 -10.50 -1.09
CA PRO A 79 -1.93 -11.79 -0.63
C PRO A 79 -3.44 -11.91 -0.90
N PRO A 80 -3.94 -13.13 -1.19
CA PRO A 80 -5.37 -13.35 -1.38
C PRO A 80 -6.11 -12.89 -0.13
N GLU A 81 -7.33 -12.39 -0.31
CA GLU A 81 -8.18 -12.11 0.82
C GLU A 81 -8.33 -13.37 1.65
N ARG A 82 -8.10 -13.23 2.96
CA ARG A 82 -8.52 -14.28 3.88
C ARG A 82 -10.03 -14.31 3.80
N GLU A 83 -10.53 -15.24 3.00
CA GLU A 83 -11.94 -15.57 2.98
C GLU A 83 -12.32 -15.86 4.43
N SER A 84 -13.07 -14.93 4.98
CA SER A 84 -13.71 -15.08 6.27
C SER A 84 -14.93 -15.96 6.06
N ARG A 85 -14.73 -17.16 5.49
CA ARG A 85 -15.79 -18.16 5.33
C ARG A 85 -16.40 -18.32 6.71
N ASN A 86 -17.70 -18.10 6.78
CA ASN A 86 -18.53 -18.24 7.97
C ASN A 86 -18.42 -17.10 9.00
N VAL A 87 -17.82 -15.94 8.70
CA VAL A 87 -17.93 -14.77 9.62
C VAL A 87 -19.33 -14.15 9.55
N LEU A 88 -19.90 -14.04 8.34
CA LEU A 88 -21.27 -13.56 8.19
C LEU A 88 -22.25 -14.50 8.92
N ASP A 89 -22.12 -15.81 8.71
CA ASP A 89 -22.98 -16.80 9.36
C ASP A 89 -22.86 -16.77 10.89
N LYS A 90 -21.65 -16.51 11.43
CA LYS A 90 -21.45 -16.31 12.87
C LYS A 90 -22.10 -15.03 13.39
N ILE A 91 -22.12 -13.96 12.61
CA ILE A 91 -22.78 -12.70 12.98
C ILE A 91 -24.30 -12.87 12.98
N LEU A 92 -24.83 -13.70 12.07
CA LEU A 92 -26.25 -13.92 11.87
C LEU A 92 -26.83 -15.10 12.67
N ALA A 93 -26.02 -15.83 13.43
CA ALA A 93 -26.50 -16.90 14.28
C ALA A 93 -27.27 -16.33 15.48
N GLU A 94 -28.49 -16.82 15.74
CA GLU A 94 -29.23 -16.55 16.98
C GLU A 94 -28.61 -17.32 18.16
N GLU A 95 -28.58 -16.71 19.35
CA GLU A 95 -27.97 -17.26 20.59
C GLU A 95 -28.55 -18.61 21.03
#